data_AF-A0A7S2GKW4-F1
#
_entry.id   AF-A0A7S2GKW4-F1
#
_cell.length_a   1.000
_cell.length_b   1.000
_cell.length_c   1.000
_cell.angle_alpha   90.00
_cell.angle_beta   90.00
_cell.angle_gamma   90.00
#
_symmetry.space_group_name_H-M   'P 1'
#
loop_
_entity.id
_entity.type
_entity.pdbx_description
1 polymer ?
#
loop_
_entity_poly.entity_id
_entity_poly.type
_entity_poly.pdbx_seq_one_letter_code
_entity_poly.pdbx_strand_id
1 'polypeptide(L)'
;VQASTDRLGMLTYICDRWKNPISFAGYFDQIEDVKKFTIASQSCFNISLSTYIARSPSETYPINRLRNMGVSAVKTRFFLLLDIDFWPSVHLSSILDQSVKNIRSQRNGDFGPTALVVPAFQMESFNESCHWMEHCPEAYVAAVPRTYAQLMECMQSSMCSTFDSTHNPEGQRSSN
;
A
#
# COMPACT_ATOMS: atom_id res chain seq x y z
N VAL A 1 0.42 2.79 -5.82
CA VAL A 1 1.45 1.99 -5.11
C VAL A 1 2.76 2.11 -5.86
N GLN A 2 3.88 2.09 -5.16
CA GLN A 2 5.23 2.02 -5.73
C GLN A 2 6.00 0.89 -5.06
N ALA A 3 6.98 0.29 -5.74
CA ALA A 3 7.94 -0.62 -5.10
C ALA A 3 9.20 -0.85 -5.97
N SER A 4 10.28 -1.28 -5.34
CA SER A 4 11.44 -1.93 -5.97
C SER A 4 11.22 -3.44 -6.10
N THR A 5 12.13 -4.13 -6.80
CA THR A 5 11.99 -5.56 -7.14
C THR A 5 11.89 -6.48 -5.92
N ASP A 6 12.59 -6.16 -4.83
CA ASP A 6 12.60 -6.91 -3.57
C ASP A 6 11.26 -6.92 -2.83
N ARG A 7 10.45 -5.87 -2.99
CA ARG A 7 9.12 -5.75 -2.34
C ARG A 7 7.95 -6.20 -3.23
N LEU A 8 8.20 -6.62 -4.47
CA LEU A 8 7.14 -6.97 -5.43
C LEU A 8 6.21 -8.09 -4.96
N GLY A 9 6.72 -9.04 -4.18
CA GLY A 9 5.90 -10.12 -3.62
C GLY A 9 4.72 -9.61 -2.80
N MET A 10 4.87 -8.44 -2.17
CA MET A 10 3.83 -7.86 -1.33
C MET A 10 2.65 -7.30 -2.13
N LEU A 11 2.79 -7.07 -3.43
CA LEU A 11 1.71 -6.62 -4.30
C LEU A 11 0.52 -7.60 -4.27
N THR A 12 0.79 -8.90 -4.18
CA THR A 12 -0.24 -9.94 -4.14
C THR A 12 -1.20 -9.74 -2.95
N TYR A 13 -0.68 -9.29 -1.81
CA TYR A 13 -1.45 -9.02 -0.60
C TYR A 13 -2.30 -7.76 -0.67
N ILE A 14 -1.87 -6.76 -1.45
CA ILE A 14 -2.71 -5.60 -1.79
C ILE A 14 -3.81 -6.04 -2.74
N CYS A 15 -3.48 -6.80 -3.78
CA CYS A 15 -4.43 -7.22 -4.82
C CYS A 15 -5.51 -8.17 -4.31
N ASP A 16 -5.18 -9.02 -3.35
CA ASP A 16 -6.15 -9.86 -2.66
C ASP A 16 -7.17 -9.04 -1.86
N ARG A 17 -6.74 -7.93 -1.25
CA ARG A 17 -7.59 -7.12 -0.34
C ARG A 17 -8.28 -5.93 -1.03
N TRP A 18 -7.66 -5.33 -2.04
CA TRP A 18 -8.14 -4.15 -2.74
C TRP A 18 -8.89 -4.53 -4.02
N LYS A 19 -10.15 -4.13 -4.13
CA LYS A 19 -11.05 -4.53 -5.24
C LYS A 19 -11.22 -3.45 -6.32
N ASN A 20 -10.64 -2.27 -6.11
CA ASN A 20 -10.67 -1.16 -7.05
C ASN A 20 -9.42 -1.16 -7.95
N PRO A 21 -9.40 -0.36 -9.04
CA PRO A 21 -8.24 -0.27 -9.92
C PRO A 21 -6.97 0.13 -9.16
N ILE A 22 -5.83 -0.44 -9.57
CA ILE A 22 -4.51 -0.15 -8.97
C ILE A 22 -3.64 0.52 -10.02
N SER A 23 -3.05 1.68 -9.68
CA SER A 23 -1.91 2.22 -10.40
C SER A 23 -0.63 1.86 -9.66
N PHE A 24 0.28 1.15 -10.33
CA PHE A 24 1.54 0.68 -9.76
C PHE A 24 2.74 1.23 -10.53
N ALA A 25 3.71 1.80 -9.83
CA ALA A 25 5.00 2.22 -10.37
C ALA A 25 6.15 1.36 -9.84
N GLY A 26 6.80 0.59 -10.70
CA GLY A 26 7.91 -0.29 -10.35
C GLY A 26 9.27 0.30 -10.69
N TYR A 27 10.23 0.15 -9.77
CA TYR A 27 11.65 0.47 -9.96
C TYR A 27 12.46 -0.80 -10.18
N PHE A 28 13.28 -0.81 -11.22
CA PHE A 28 14.08 -1.96 -11.64
C PHE A 28 15.51 -1.55 -11.90
N ASP A 29 16.47 -2.30 -11.39
CA ASP A 29 17.88 -2.08 -11.72
C ASP A 29 18.21 -2.54 -13.14
N GLN A 30 17.52 -3.59 -13.61
CA GLN A 30 17.72 -4.20 -14.92
C GLN A 30 16.39 -4.42 -15.64
N ILE A 31 16.40 -4.38 -16.98
CA ILE A 31 15.19 -4.55 -17.79
C ILE A 31 14.61 -5.96 -17.68
N GLU A 32 15.45 -6.96 -17.41
CA GLU A 32 15.06 -8.35 -17.25
C GLU A 32 14.14 -8.56 -16.03
N ASP A 33 14.31 -7.75 -14.98
CA ASP A 33 13.50 -7.83 -13.76
C ASP A 33 12.07 -7.35 -13.97
N VAL A 34 11.80 -6.58 -15.04
CA VAL A 34 10.44 -6.17 -15.43
C VAL A 34 9.54 -7.39 -15.68
N LYS A 35 10.10 -8.53 -16.13
CA LYS A 35 9.32 -9.76 -16.32
C LYS A 35 8.76 -10.30 -15.00
N LYS A 36 9.55 -10.26 -13.92
CA LYS A 36 9.10 -10.69 -12.58
C LYS A 36 7.90 -9.86 -12.13
N PHE A 37 7.95 -8.56 -12.41
CA PHE A 37 6.87 -7.64 -12.10
C PHE A 37 5.60 -7.91 -12.91
N THR A 38 5.70 -8.09 -14.22
CA THR A 38 4.54 -8.45 -15.05
C THR A 38 3.87 -9.70 -14.53
N ILE A 39 4.65 -10.74 -14.17
CA ILE A 39 4.11 -11.99 -13.61
C ILE A 39 3.43 -11.73 -12.25
N ALA A 40 4.08 -11.05 -11.31
CA ALA A 40 3.51 -10.76 -10.00
C ALA A 40 2.17 -9.98 -10.10
N SER A 41 2.09 -9.06 -11.06
CA SER A 41 0.90 -8.23 -11.30
C SER A 41 -0.30 -8.98 -11.88
N GLN A 42 -0.11 -10.18 -12.47
CA GLN A 42 -1.20 -10.97 -13.05
C GLN A 42 -2.26 -11.39 -12.01
N SER A 43 -1.86 -11.47 -10.74
CA SER A 43 -2.77 -11.75 -9.62
C SER A 43 -3.76 -10.61 -9.33
N CYS A 44 -3.50 -9.42 -9.86
CA CYS A 44 -4.27 -8.21 -9.59
C CYS A 44 -5.36 -8.00 -10.64
N PHE A 45 -6.60 -7.91 -10.19
CA PHE A 45 -7.68 -7.46 -11.06
C PHE A 45 -7.53 -5.96 -11.33
N ASN A 46 -7.44 -5.56 -12.60
CA ASN A 46 -7.42 -4.16 -13.05
C ASN A 46 -6.24 -3.32 -12.52
N ILE A 47 -5.03 -3.75 -12.83
CA ILE A 47 -3.78 -3.03 -12.52
C ILE A 47 -3.22 -2.32 -13.77
N SER A 48 -2.78 -1.07 -13.59
CA SER A 48 -2.02 -0.30 -14.58
C SER A 48 -0.57 -0.22 -14.12
N LEU A 49 0.35 -0.65 -14.99
CA LEU A 49 1.77 -0.78 -14.68
C LEU A 49 2.55 0.37 -15.32
N SER A 50 3.36 1.05 -14.51
CA SER A 50 4.39 1.99 -14.96
C SER A 50 5.74 1.47 -14.49
N THR A 51 6.72 1.41 -15.38
CA THR A 51 8.06 0.88 -15.06
C THR A 51 9.11 1.96 -15.20
N TYR A 52 10.07 1.97 -14.29
CA TYR A 52 11.26 2.82 -14.36
C TYR A 52 12.49 1.93 -14.18
N ILE A 53 13.37 1.97 -15.17
CA ILE A 53 14.64 1.24 -15.16
C ILE A 53 15.74 2.22 -14.75
N ALA A 54 16.57 1.82 -13.80
CA ALA A 54 17.72 2.58 -13.35
C ALA A 54 18.62 2.92 -14.54
N ARG A 55 19.09 4.17 -14.60
CA ARG A 55 19.98 4.68 -15.66
C ARG A 55 21.43 4.30 -15.39
N SER A 56 21.77 4.06 -14.13
CA SER A 56 23.07 3.57 -13.70
C SER A 56 22.92 2.65 -12.48
N PRO A 57 23.88 1.75 -12.23
CA PRO A 57 23.89 0.91 -11.02
C PRO A 57 23.98 1.69 -9.70
N SER A 58 24.34 2.97 -9.77
CA SER A 58 24.44 3.89 -8.63
C SER A 58 23.20 4.76 -8.44
N GLU A 59 22.17 4.63 -9.29
CA GLU A 59 20.96 5.43 -9.15
C GLU A 59 20.20 5.05 -7.88
N THR A 60 19.86 6.05 -7.09
CA THR A 60 19.09 5.88 -5.86
C THR A 60 17.60 5.73 -6.18
N TYR A 61 16.88 4.97 -5.36
CA TYR A 61 15.44 4.78 -5.47
C TYR A 61 14.66 6.12 -5.60
N PRO A 62 14.06 6.43 -6.78
CA PRO A 62 13.53 7.75 -7.08
C PRO A 62 12.06 7.89 -6.66
N ILE A 63 11.82 7.93 -5.35
CA ILE A 63 10.46 7.87 -4.74
C ILE A 63 9.47 8.89 -5.35
N ASN A 64 9.87 10.15 -5.52
CA ASN A 64 8.99 11.20 -6.04
C ASN A 64 8.65 10.98 -7.52
N ARG A 65 9.59 10.47 -8.32
CA ARG A 65 9.37 10.14 -9.72
C ARG A 65 8.35 9.00 -9.85
N LEU A 66 8.50 7.96 -9.06
CA LEU A 66 7.59 6.80 -9.08
C LEU A 66 6.19 7.18 -8.60
N ARG A 67 6.09 8.03 -7.56
CA ARG A 67 4.81 8.59 -7.11
C ARG A 67 4.12 9.37 -8.23
N ASN A 68 4.84 10.26 -8.90
CA ASN A 68 4.30 11.05 -10.01
C ASN A 68 3.86 10.16 -11.19
N MET A 69 4.64 9.14 -11.53
CA MET A 69 4.25 8.15 -12.55
C MET A 69 2.95 7.45 -12.16
N GLY A 70 2.85 6.96 -10.92
CA GLY A 70 1.64 6.32 -10.40
C GLY A 70 0.42 7.24 -10.45
N VAL A 71 0.55 8.49 -9.99
CA VAL A 71 -0.53 9.49 -10.03
C VAL A 71 -0.93 9.83 -11.47
N SER A 72 0.03 9.98 -12.39
CA SER A 72 -0.26 10.29 -13.79
C SER A 72 -1.05 9.21 -14.52
N ALA A 73 -0.97 7.96 -14.06
CA ALA A 73 -1.71 6.82 -14.59
C ALA A 73 -3.10 6.62 -13.96
N VAL A 74 -3.47 7.41 -12.95
CA VAL A 74 -4.79 7.35 -12.31
C VAL A 74 -5.87 7.85 -13.28
N LYS A 75 -6.93 7.06 -13.46
CA LYS A 75 -8.09 7.38 -14.32
C LYS A 75 -9.37 7.68 -13.53
N THR A 76 -9.31 7.61 -12.20
CA THR A 76 -10.44 7.81 -11.28
C THR A 76 -10.43 9.22 -10.69
N ARG A 77 -11.60 9.68 -10.26
CA ARG A 77 -11.73 11.01 -9.62
C ARG A 77 -11.00 11.14 -8.29
N PHE A 78 -10.93 10.04 -7.54
CA PHE A 78 -10.23 9.94 -6.26
C PHE A 78 -9.20 8.84 -6.34
N PHE A 79 -8.10 8.99 -5.60
CA PHE A 79 -7.09 7.96 -5.45
C PHE A 79 -6.63 7.89 -3.99
N LEU A 80 -6.22 6.70 -3.58
CA LEU A 80 -5.52 6.46 -2.32
C LEU A 80 -4.06 6.21 -2.67
N LEU A 81 -3.17 7.09 -2.22
CA LEU A 81 -1.74 6.83 -2.27
C LEU A 81 -1.38 5.87 -1.13
N LEU A 82 -0.70 4.78 -1.45
CA LEU A 82 -0.40 3.69 -0.53
C LEU A 82 0.99 3.13 -0.83
N ASP A 83 1.78 2.92 0.21
CA ASP A 83 3.06 2.21 0.12
C ASP A 83 2.84 0.70 0.05
N ILE A 84 3.82 -0.03 -0.49
CA ILE A 84 3.69 -1.47 -0.77
C ILE A 84 3.51 -2.33 0.50
N ASP A 85 4.06 -1.88 1.63
CA ASP A 85 3.96 -2.56 2.92
C ASP A 85 2.61 -2.30 3.62
N PHE A 86 1.80 -1.37 3.13
CA PHE A 86 0.50 -1.04 3.72
C PHE A 86 -0.59 -1.89 3.09
N TRP A 87 -1.08 -2.86 3.86
CA TRP A 87 -2.11 -3.78 3.37
C TRP A 87 -3.50 -3.29 3.79
N PRO A 88 -4.37 -2.91 2.85
CA PRO A 88 -5.66 -2.33 3.19
C PRO A 88 -6.59 -3.40 3.77
N SER A 89 -7.48 -3.00 4.69
CA SER A 89 -8.61 -3.85 5.09
C SER A 89 -9.43 -4.28 3.87
N VAL A 90 -9.94 -5.51 3.86
CA VAL A 90 -10.78 -6.03 2.78
C VAL A 90 -12.08 -5.24 2.59
N HIS A 91 -12.48 -4.46 3.59
CA HIS A 91 -13.66 -3.59 3.55
C HIS A 91 -13.32 -2.12 3.24
N LEU A 92 -12.04 -1.73 3.15
CA LEU A 92 -11.66 -0.33 2.98
C LEU A 92 -12.26 0.28 1.71
N SER A 93 -12.23 -0.47 0.59
CA SER A 93 -12.79 -0.04 -0.69
C SER A 93 -14.27 0.34 -0.58
N SER A 94 -15.09 -0.52 0.04
CA SER A 94 -16.53 -0.28 0.16
C SER A 94 -16.84 0.86 1.15
N ILE A 95 -16.04 1.01 2.21
CA ILE A 95 -16.14 2.14 3.16
C ILE A 95 -15.84 3.46 2.45
N LEU A 96 -14.79 3.51 1.62
CA LEU A 96 -14.44 4.71 0.85
C LEU A 96 -15.54 5.04 -0.17
N ASP A 97 -16.09 4.05 -0.88
CA ASP A 97 -17.18 4.26 -1.82
C ASP A 97 -18.44 4.83 -1.14
N GLN A 98 -18.79 4.32 0.05
CA GLN A 98 -19.87 4.86 0.86
C GLN A 98 -19.58 6.29 1.31
N SER A 99 -18.35 6.56 1.75
CA SER A 99 -17.92 7.91 2.18
C SER A 99 -18.04 8.92 1.03
N VAL A 100 -17.58 8.56 -0.17
CA VAL A 100 -17.70 9.39 -1.38
C VAL A 100 -19.17 9.65 -1.74
N LYS A 101 -20.03 8.62 -1.67
CA LYS A 101 -21.48 8.78 -1.93
C LYS A 101 -22.13 9.73 -0.93
N ASN A 102 -21.79 9.61 0.36
CA ASN A 102 -22.31 10.46 1.42
C ASN A 102 -21.88 11.92 1.22
N ILE A 103 -20.60 12.17 0.96
CA ILE A 103 -20.08 13.53 0.68
C ILE A 103 -20.77 14.12 -0.54
N ARG A 104 -20.94 13.33 -1.61
CA ARG A 104 -21.65 13.76 -2.82
C ARG A 104 -23.08 14.21 -2.50
N SER A 105 -23.80 13.43 -1.69
CA SER A 105 -25.17 13.73 -1.30
C SER A 105 -25.25 14.99 -0.43
N GLN A 106 -24.37 15.13 0.55
CA GLN A 106 -24.37 16.26 1.49
C GLN A 106 -23.98 17.58 0.83
N ARG A 107 -23.18 17.52 -0.24
CA ARG A 107 -22.66 18.70 -0.94
C ARG A 107 -23.29 18.92 -2.31
N ASN A 108 -24.47 18.34 -2.58
CA ASN A 108 -25.19 18.49 -3.86
C ASN A 108 -24.32 18.20 -5.10
N GLY A 109 -23.40 17.23 -5.01
CA GLY A 109 -22.50 16.86 -6.09
C GLY A 109 -21.20 17.65 -6.18
N ASP A 110 -21.04 18.74 -5.42
CA ASP A 110 -19.76 19.46 -5.33
C ASP A 110 -18.83 18.81 -4.31
N PHE A 111 -17.69 18.32 -4.76
CA PHE A 111 -16.70 17.74 -3.86
C PHE A 111 -15.67 18.77 -3.36
N GLY A 112 -15.45 19.90 -4.05
CA GLY A 112 -14.30 20.78 -3.80
C GLY A 112 -12.97 20.03 -3.55
N PRO A 113 -12.01 20.66 -2.87
CA PRO A 113 -10.89 19.96 -2.25
C PRO A 113 -11.41 19.11 -1.08
N THR A 114 -11.29 17.79 -1.20
CA THR A 114 -11.68 16.84 -0.15
C THR A 114 -10.54 15.87 0.11
N ALA A 115 -10.20 15.67 1.39
CA ALA A 115 -9.27 14.65 1.84
C ALA A 115 -9.98 13.72 2.82
N LEU A 116 -9.76 12.41 2.66
CA LEU A 116 -10.18 11.39 3.61
C LEU A 116 -8.95 10.86 4.33
N VAL A 117 -9.03 10.78 5.65
CA VAL A 117 -7.96 10.20 6.47
C VAL A 117 -8.24 8.72 6.65
N VAL A 118 -7.31 7.88 6.21
CA VAL A 118 -7.33 6.44 6.46
C VAL A 118 -6.33 6.16 7.58
N PRO A 119 -6.78 5.67 8.75
CA PRO A 119 -5.87 5.35 9.84
C PRO A 119 -5.00 4.13 9.45
N ALA A 120 -3.75 4.15 9.89
CA ALA A 120 -2.81 3.07 9.70
C ALA A 120 -2.32 2.50 11.03
N PHE A 121 -1.99 1.23 11.00
CA PHE A 121 -1.56 0.44 12.15
C PHE A 121 -0.38 -0.42 11.73
N GLN A 122 0.48 -0.73 12.67
CA GLN A 122 1.64 -1.59 12.46
C GLN A 122 1.48 -2.89 13.25
N MET A 123 2.05 -3.97 12.71
CA MET A 123 2.22 -5.21 13.44
C MET A 123 3.40 -5.04 14.40
N GLU A 124 3.22 -5.48 15.63
CA GLU A 124 4.30 -5.71 16.58
C GLU A 124 4.87 -7.12 16.41
N SER A 125 5.96 -7.42 17.12
CA SER A 125 6.56 -8.75 17.14
C SER A 125 5.53 -9.83 17.53
N PHE A 126 5.45 -10.89 16.73
CA PHE A 126 4.60 -12.06 17.02
C PHE A 126 5.10 -12.90 18.18
N ASN A 127 6.43 -13.06 18.23
CA ASN A 127 7.20 -13.73 19.26
C ASN A 127 8.70 -13.44 19.01
N GLU A 128 9.57 -13.87 19.94
CA GLU A 128 11.03 -13.68 19.84
C GLU A 128 11.68 -14.27 18.58
N SER A 129 11.01 -15.20 17.89
CA SER A 129 11.50 -15.84 16.66
C SER A 129 10.94 -15.25 15.36
N CYS A 130 9.90 -14.41 15.45
CA CYS A 130 9.13 -13.90 14.33
C CYS A 130 8.87 -12.41 14.53
N HIS A 131 9.94 -11.62 14.39
CA HIS A 131 9.86 -10.17 14.44
C HIS A 131 9.37 -9.56 13.13
N TRP A 132 9.73 -10.15 11.98
CA TRP A 132 9.49 -9.57 10.65
C TRP A 132 9.13 -10.65 9.63
N MET A 133 8.37 -10.26 8.61
CA MET A 133 7.91 -11.14 7.52
C MET A 133 9.04 -11.94 6.86
N GLU A 134 10.25 -11.39 6.78
CA GLU A 134 11.42 -12.04 6.16
C GLU A 134 11.79 -13.37 6.86
N HIS A 135 11.54 -13.49 8.17
CA HIS A 135 11.90 -14.70 8.94
C HIS A 135 10.77 -15.74 9.00
N CYS A 136 9.52 -15.31 8.83
CA CYS A 136 8.33 -16.13 9.10
C CYS A 136 7.13 -15.70 8.22
N PRO A 137 7.27 -15.72 6.89
CA PRO A 137 6.32 -15.07 5.98
C PRO A 137 4.89 -15.62 6.11
N GLU A 138 4.73 -16.95 6.20
CA GLU A 138 3.40 -17.58 6.31
C GLU A 138 2.69 -17.19 7.60
N ALA A 139 3.37 -17.31 8.74
CA ALA A 139 2.80 -16.98 10.05
C ALA A 139 2.50 -15.48 10.17
N TYR A 140 3.42 -14.63 9.70
CA TYR A 140 3.23 -13.17 9.69
C TYR A 140 2.00 -12.80 8.86
N VAL A 141 1.92 -13.27 7.61
CA VAL A 141 0.81 -12.99 6.68
C VAL A 141 -0.53 -13.47 7.25
N ALA A 142 -0.55 -14.67 7.84
CA ALA A 142 -1.77 -15.27 8.38
C ALA A 142 -2.40 -14.43 9.49
N ALA A 143 -1.59 -13.66 10.21
CA ALA A 143 -2.05 -12.93 11.36
C ALA A 143 -2.04 -11.40 11.19
N VAL A 144 -1.66 -10.88 10.02
CA VAL A 144 -1.99 -9.49 9.67
C VAL A 144 -3.51 -9.34 9.56
N PRO A 145 -4.12 -8.41 10.34
CA PRO A 145 -5.56 -8.19 10.32
C PRO A 145 -6.09 -7.88 8.91
N ARG A 146 -7.17 -8.55 8.53
CA ARG A 146 -7.87 -8.31 7.25
C ARG A 146 -9.11 -7.45 7.44
N THR A 147 -9.73 -7.50 8.62
CA THR A 147 -10.96 -6.76 8.95
C THR A 147 -10.75 -5.86 10.17
N TYR A 148 -11.69 -4.94 10.39
CA TYR A 148 -11.68 -4.09 11.59
C TYR A 148 -11.80 -4.91 12.89
N ALA A 149 -12.62 -5.95 12.90
CA ALA A 149 -12.78 -6.81 14.08
C ALA A 149 -11.45 -7.50 14.45
N GLN A 150 -10.75 -8.05 13.46
CA GLN A 150 -9.42 -8.65 13.64
C GLN A 150 -8.38 -7.63 14.07
N LEU A 151 -8.46 -6.40 13.57
CA LEU A 151 -7.57 -5.33 14.02
C LEU A 151 -7.81 -5.02 15.49
N MET A 152 -9.06 -4.93 15.93
CA MET A 152 -9.38 -4.69 17.34
C MET A 152 -8.88 -5.82 18.25
N GLU A 153 -9.02 -7.08 17.83
CA GLU A 153 -8.44 -8.23 18.53
C GLU A 153 -6.91 -8.10 18.62
N CYS A 154 -6.25 -7.75 17.51
CA CYS A 154 -4.79 -7.56 17.45
C CYS A 154 -4.31 -6.42 18.36
N MET A 155 -5.06 -5.31 18.43
CA MET A 155 -4.77 -4.20 19.34
C MET A 155 -4.95 -4.62 20.80
N GLN A 156 -6.00 -5.39 21.11
CA GLN A 156 -6.26 -5.90 22.46
C GLN A 156 -5.19 -6.88 22.93
N SER A 157 -4.62 -7.67 22.03
CA SER A 157 -3.50 -8.56 22.33
C SER A 157 -2.13 -7.88 22.28
N SER A 158 -2.07 -6.56 22.02
CA SER A 158 -0.83 -5.79 21.83
C SER A 158 0.08 -6.31 20.71
N MET A 159 -0.49 -7.05 19.76
CA MET A 159 0.20 -7.52 18.55
C MET A 159 0.10 -6.49 17.41
N CYS A 160 -0.74 -5.48 17.57
CA CYS A 160 -0.83 -4.32 16.71
C CYS A 160 -0.75 -3.05 17.55
N SER A 161 -0.25 -1.99 16.95
CA SER A 161 -0.25 -0.67 17.55
C SER A 161 -0.60 0.40 16.50
N THR A 162 -1.01 1.56 16.99
CA THR A 162 -0.97 2.77 16.16
C THR A 162 0.48 3.16 15.94
N PHE A 163 0.81 3.67 14.75
CA PHE A 163 2.17 4.15 14.47
C PHE A 163 2.67 5.10 15.58
N ASP A 164 3.75 4.70 16.24
CA ASP A 164 4.30 5.44 17.36
C ASP A 164 5.36 6.45 16.89
N SER A 165 5.01 7.73 16.94
CA SER A 165 5.90 8.83 16.59
C SER A 165 7.05 9.02 17.59
N THR A 166 7.04 8.37 18.76
CA THR A 166 8.13 8.47 19.74
C THR A 166 9.31 7.56 19.38
N HIS A 167 9.06 6.43 18.73
CA HIS A 167 10.10 5.48 18.28
C HIS A 167 10.52 5.69 16.82
N ASN A 168 9.70 6.37 16.01
CA ASN A 168 10.05 6.76 14.65
C ASN A 168 9.64 8.23 14.39
N PRO A 169 10.32 9.20 15.01
CA PRO A 169 9.94 10.61 15.01
C PRO A 169 10.07 11.29 13.65
N GLU A 170 10.82 10.70 12.72
CA GLU A 170 10.92 11.24 11.37
C GLU A 170 9.67 10.96 10.54
N GLY A 171 8.88 9.93 10.89
CA GLY A 171 7.89 9.36 9.99
C GLY A 171 8.55 8.93 8.67
N GLN A 172 7.82 8.24 7.81
CA GLN A 172 8.28 8.14 6.41
C GLN A 172 8.15 9.54 5.78
N ARG A 173 9.19 10.37 5.93
CA ARG A 173 9.30 11.63 5.22
C ARG A 173 9.23 11.31 3.74
N SER A 174 8.16 11.73 3.09
CA SER A 174 8.24 12.04 1.67
C SER A 174 9.13 13.26 1.53
N SER A 175 10.45 13.04 1.49
CA SER A 175 11.42 14.09 1.30
C SER A 175 11.21 14.74 -0.07
N ASN A 176 11.26 16.08 -0.06
CA ASN A 176 11.19 16.99 -1.21
C ASN A 176 12.15 16.58 -2.34
#